data_AF-A0A2W4M250-F1
#
_entry.id   AF-A0A2W4M250-F1
#
_cell.length_a   1.000
_cell.length_b   1.000
_cell.length_c   1.000
_cell.angle_alpha   90.00
_cell.angle_beta   90.00
_cell.angle_gamma   90.00
#
_symmetry.space_group_name_H-M   'P 1'
#
loop_
_entity.id
_entity.type
_entity.pdbx_description
1 polymer ?
#
loop_
_entity_poly.entity_id
_entity_poly.type
_entity_poly.pdbx_seq_one_letter_code
_entity_poly.pdbx_strand_id
1 'polypeptide(L)'
;MRLVTAQKTRFARRAIALVAGAWLALATKPALASETYPGFVQKAADMPCVPQCTLCHSSSPGRAGTAATGTKFASQFILAGPILGNGSEQQVVAALQNMANAQIDSDGDGTNDFDELKAGTDPNDPQNGSLCGPTYGCGARIAKAPPTDGAASALAALTVVGFAFAFRRIARSGR
;
A
#
# COMPACT_ATOMS: atom_id res chain seq x y z
N MET A 1 -42.09 -4.09 39.98
CA MET A 1 -41.38 -2.93 39.39
C MET A 1 -39.83 -3.09 39.34
N ARG A 2 -39.27 -4.32 39.29
CA ARG A 2 -37.80 -4.56 39.25
C ARG A 2 -37.28 -5.26 37.97
N LEU A 3 -38.18 -5.81 37.14
CA LEU A 3 -37.81 -6.57 35.93
C LEU A 3 -37.52 -5.69 34.70
N VAL A 4 -38.12 -4.49 34.63
CA VAL A 4 -38.03 -3.60 33.45
C VAL A 4 -36.66 -2.92 33.35
N THR A 5 -35.98 -2.69 34.47
CA THR A 5 -34.67 -2.01 34.55
C THR A 5 -33.51 -2.90 34.07
N ALA A 6 -33.59 -4.21 34.27
CA ALA A 6 -32.54 -5.16 33.87
C ALA A 6 -32.49 -5.43 32.35
N GLN A 7 -33.60 -5.20 31.64
CA GLN A 7 -33.70 -5.42 30.20
C GLN A 7 -33.11 -4.26 29.39
N LYS A 8 -33.30 -3.01 29.85
CA LYS A 8 -32.72 -1.79 29.23
C LYS A 8 -31.18 -1.79 29.24
N THR A 9 -30.57 -2.31 30.31
CA THR A 9 -29.10 -2.31 30.48
C THR A 9 -28.40 -3.34 29.59
N ARG A 10 -29.06 -4.46 29.24
CA ARG A 10 -28.53 -5.48 28.32
C ARG A 10 -28.56 -5.04 26.86
N PHE A 11 -29.58 -4.27 26.46
CA PHE A 11 -29.67 -3.68 25.12
C PHE A 11 -28.64 -2.54 24.93
N ALA A 12 -28.46 -1.67 25.93
CA ALA A 12 -27.44 -0.62 25.88
C ALA A 12 -26.00 -1.18 25.77
N ARG A 13 -25.69 -2.27 26.51
CA ARG A 13 -24.38 -2.93 26.45
C ARG A 13 -24.09 -3.62 25.10
N ARG A 14 -25.11 -4.17 24.44
CA ARG A 14 -24.97 -4.78 23.11
C ARG A 14 -24.82 -3.74 21.99
N ALA A 15 -25.51 -2.61 22.10
CA ALA A 15 -25.38 -1.50 21.14
C ALA A 15 -23.99 -0.84 21.18
N ILE A 16 -23.41 -0.67 22.38
CA ILE A 16 -22.05 -0.11 22.54
C ILE A 16 -20.97 -1.05 21.99
N ALA A 17 -21.12 -2.37 22.17
CA ALA A 17 -20.17 -3.35 21.64
C ALA A 17 -20.16 -3.43 20.10
N LEU A 18 -21.30 -3.25 19.45
CA LEU A 18 -21.40 -3.26 17.98
C LEU A 18 -20.85 -1.97 17.35
N VAL A 19 -21.02 -0.82 18.01
CA VAL A 19 -20.40 0.44 17.55
C VAL A 19 -18.88 0.40 17.76
N ALA A 20 -18.39 -0.10 18.89
CA ALA A 20 -16.95 -0.22 19.14
C ALA A 20 -16.23 -1.17 18.15
N GLY A 21 -16.88 -2.28 17.78
CA GLY A 21 -16.35 -3.21 16.76
C GLY A 21 -16.34 -2.62 15.34
N ALA A 22 -17.31 -1.77 15.01
CA ALA A 22 -17.38 -1.10 13.71
C ALA A 22 -16.32 0.00 13.55
N TRP A 23 -15.86 0.64 14.64
CA TRP A 23 -14.78 1.63 14.61
C TRP A 23 -13.38 0.99 14.54
N LEU A 24 -13.19 -0.23 15.07
CA LEU A 24 -11.90 -0.94 15.00
C LEU A 24 -11.63 -1.58 13.62
N ALA A 25 -12.65 -1.66 12.76
CA ALA A 25 -12.53 -2.13 11.38
C ALA A 25 -12.22 -1.02 10.37
N LEU A 26 -12.03 0.23 10.82
CA LEU A 26 -11.64 1.33 9.93
C LEU A 26 -10.16 1.20 9.52
N ALA A 27 -9.97 0.59 8.36
CA ALA A 27 -8.93 0.86 7.37
C ALA A 27 -7.47 0.55 7.77
N THR A 28 -7.11 -0.74 7.79
CA THR A 28 -5.72 -1.12 7.49
C THR A 28 -5.44 -0.81 6.02
N LYS A 29 -4.76 0.33 5.75
CA LYS A 29 -4.30 0.63 4.39
C LYS A 29 -3.26 -0.43 3.98
N PRO A 30 -3.35 -1.02 2.78
CA PRO A 30 -2.29 -1.89 2.30
C PRO A 30 -0.97 -1.10 2.23
N ALA A 31 0.07 -1.61 2.87
CA ALA A 31 1.42 -1.06 2.74
C ALA A 31 1.99 -1.50 1.37
N LEU A 32 1.96 -0.57 0.42
CA LEU A 32 2.51 -0.73 -0.92
C LEU A 32 3.94 -0.20 -0.98
N ALA A 33 4.65 -0.50 -2.06
CA ALA A 33 5.93 0.10 -2.37
C ALA A 33 5.84 1.64 -2.46
N SER A 34 6.98 2.31 -2.32
CA SER A 34 7.05 3.78 -2.44
C SER A 34 6.87 4.21 -3.88
N GLU A 35 6.00 5.21 -4.09
CA GLU A 35 5.78 5.82 -5.40
C GLU A 35 6.95 6.73 -5.82
N THR A 36 7.79 7.18 -4.87
CA THR A 36 8.89 8.14 -5.15
C THR A 36 10.24 7.47 -5.40
N TYR A 37 10.49 6.27 -4.85
CA TYR A 37 11.79 5.60 -4.99
C TYR A 37 12.24 5.38 -6.44
N PRO A 38 11.38 4.90 -7.36
CA PRO A 38 11.79 4.69 -8.74
C PRO A 38 12.33 5.97 -9.41
N GLY A 39 11.74 7.14 -9.11
CA GLY A 39 12.22 8.42 -9.61
C GLY A 39 13.57 8.83 -9.03
N PHE A 40 13.82 8.54 -7.74
CA PHE A 40 15.12 8.77 -7.12
C PHE A 40 16.21 7.87 -7.71
N VAL A 41 15.90 6.58 -7.92
CA VAL A 41 16.83 5.64 -8.57
C VAL A 41 17.13 6.07 -10.00
N GLN A 42 16.10 6.41 -10.77
CA GLN A 42 16.26 6.91 -12.15
C GLN A 42 17.24 8.08 -12.18
N LYS A 43 17.02 9.10 -11.34
CA LYS A 43 17.86 10.29 -11.32
C LYS A 43 19.27 10.01 -10.80
N ALA A 44 19.40 9.15 -9.80
CA ALA A 44 20.69 8.85 -9.17
C ALA A 44 21.61 8.00 -10.07
N ALA A 45 21.06 7.06 -10.83
CA ALA A 45 21.80 6.21 -11.76
C ALA A 45 21.80 6.74 -13.21
N ASP A 46 21.21 7.91 -13.45
CA ASP A 46 21.06 8.51 -14.80
C ASP A 46 20.40 7.55 -15.81
N MET A 47 19.35 6.87 -15.36
CA MET A 47 18.68 5.83 -16.14
C MET A 47 17.84 6.43 -17.27
N PRO A 48 17.74 5.73 -18.42
CA PRO A 48 16.91 6.18 -19.55
C PRO A 48 15.40 6.15 -19.26
N CYS A 49 14.99 5.50 -18.16
CA CYS A 49 13.60 5.24 -17.83
C CYS A 49 13.40 5.15 -16.31
N VAL A 50 12.15 5.18 -15.86
CA VAL A 50 11.80 4.83 -14.48
C VAL A 50 11.86 3.30 -14.35
N PRO A 51 12.62 2.75 -13.38
CA PRO A 51 12.71 1.30 -13.21
C PRO A 51 11.40 0.69 -12.73
N GLN A 52 11.20 -0.59 -13.07
CA GLN A 52 10.09 -1.38 -12.53
C GLN A 52 10.26 -1.65 -11.02
N CYS A 53 9.14 -1.93 -10.35
CA CYS A 53 9.13 -2.27 -8.93
C CYS A 53 9.91 -3.53 -8.62
N THR A 54 10.07 -4.39 -9.64
CA THR A 54 10.82 -5.63 -9.54
C THR A 54 12.32 -5.41 -9.31
N LEU A 55 12.83 -4.19 -9.44
CA LEU A 55 14.20 -3.87 -9.02
C LEU A 55 14.42 -4.18 -7.54
N CYS A 56 13.50 -3.67 -6.69
CA CYS A 56 13.61 -3.82 -5.25
C CYS A 56 12.63 -4.85 -4.68
N HIS A 57 11.54 -5.17 -5.38
CA HIS A 57 10.47 -6.03 -4.87
C HIS A 57 10.36 -7.35 -5.66
N SER A 58 9.97 -8.45 -5.01
CA SER A 58 9.69 -9.71 -5.75
C SER A 58 8.44 -9.68 -6.63
N SER A 59 7.68 -8.59 -6.64
CA SER A 59 6.46 -8.44 -7.45
C SER A 59 6.14 -6.97 -7.71
N SER A 60 5.36 -6.69 -8.76
CA SER A 60 4.81 -5.36 -9.06
C SER A 60 3.30 -5.34 -8.72
N PRO A 61 2.75 -4.30 -8.03
CA PRO A 61 3.36 -3.01 -7.65
C PRO A 61 4.15 -3.00 -6.33
N GLY A 62 4.66 -4.15 -5.87
CA GLY A 62 5.38 -4.30 -4.60
C GLY A 62 4.48 -4.26 -3.37
N ARG A 63 4.77 -5.12 -2.38
CA ARG A 63 4.02 -5.23 -1.12
C ARG A 63 4.97 -5.19 0.08
N ALA A 64 4.46 -4.86 1.27
CA ALA A 64 5.25 -5.02 2.50
C ALA A 64 5.85 -6.44 2.59
N GLY A 65 7.12 -6.51 3.00
CA GLY A 65 7.88 -7.76 3.08
C GLY A 65 8.45 -8.27 1.76
N THR A 66 8.14 -7.65 0.62
CA THR A 66 8.71 -8.07 -0.68
C THR A 66 9.98 -7.32 -1.06
N ALA A 67 10.44 -6.34 -0.29
CA ALA A 67 11.63 -5.55 -0.63
C ALA A 67 12.94 -6.19 -0.13
N ALA A 68 13.13 -6.24 1.20
CA ALA A 68 14.44 -6.54 1.80
C ALA A 68 15.06 -7.90 1.46
N THR A 69 14.24 -8.87 1.07
CA THR A 69 14.69 -10.19 0.59
C THR A 69 14.03 -10.56 -0.73
N GLY A 70 13.39 -9.60 -1.41
CA GLY A 70 12.64 -9.90 -2.63
C GLY A 70 13.51 -10.11 -3.83
N THR A 71 14.66 -9.45 -3.86
CA THR A 71 15.57 -9.43 -4.99
C THR A 71 17.01 -9.37 -4.47
N LYS A 72 17.97 -9.78 -5.31
CA LYS A 72 19.39 -9.76 -4.98
C LYS A 72 19.86 -8.31 -4.79
N PHE A 73 19.51 -7.45 -5.75
CA PHE A 73 19.78 -6.02 -5.69
C PHE A 73 19.26 -5.37 -4.41
N ALA A 74 18.00 -5.64 -4.02
CA ALA A 74 17.42 -5.01 -2.82
C ALA A 74 18.21 -5.32 -1.54
N SER A 75 18.70 -6.55 -1.42
CA SER A 75 19.49 -6.96 -0.26
C SER A 75 20.82 -6.21 -0.17
N GLN A 76 21.50 -6.01 -1.32
CA GLN A 76 22.74 -5.24 -1.38
C GLN A 76 22.48 -3.74 -1.19
N PHE A 77 21.42 -3.21 -1.80
CA PHE A 77 21.03 -1.81 -1.69
C PHE A 77 20.73 -1.39 -0.25
N ILE A 78 20.06 -2.23 0.53
CA ILE A 78 19.79 -1.98 1.96
C ILE A 78 21.06 -2.10 2.80
N LEU A 79 21.98 -3.00 2.44
CA LEU A 79 23.28 -3.11 3.10
C LEU A 79 24.17 -1.89 2.82
N ALA A 80 24.03 -1.30 1.63
CA ALA A 80 24.81 -0.16 1.18
C ALA A 80 24.40 1.17 1.85
N GLY A 81 23.21 1.26 2.46
CA GLY A 81 22.84 2.48 3.20
C GLY A 81 21.56 2.36 4.03
N PRO A 82 21.44 3.14 5.13
CA PRO A 82 20.25 3.12 5.98
C PRO A 82 19.07 3.80 5.28
N ILE A 83 18.26 3.00 4.59
CA ILE A 83 16.98 3.43 4.03
C ILE A 83 15.92 3.39 5.14
N LEU A 84 15.61 4.54 5.77
CA LEU A 84 14.59 4.63 6.82
C LEU A 84 13.25 5.10 6.25
N GLY A 85 12.18 4.32 6.44
CA GLY A 85 10.80 4.72 6.11
C GLY A 85 10.59 5.06 4.63
N ASN A 86 9.91 6.18 4.35
CA ASN A 86 9.79 6.76 3.00
C ASN A 86 11.05 7.58 2.68
N GLY A 87 12.20 6.92 2.69
CA GLY A 87 13.53 7.54 2.63
C GLY A 87 13.68 8.61 1.55
N SER A 88 14.59 9.53 1.80
CA SER A 88 14.82 10.70 0.95
C SER A 88 15.64 10.35 -0.29
N GLU A 89 15.59 11.24 -1.29
CA GLU A 89 16.44 11.17 -2.48
C GLU A 89 17.92 11.00 -2.10
N GLN A 90 18.39 11.72 -1.08
CA GLN A 90 19.77 11.67 -0.62
C GLN A 90 20.15 10.29 -0.08
N GLN A 91 19.24 9.57 0.58
CA GLN A 91 19.50 8.23 1.08
C GLN A 91 19.64 7.22 -0.07
N VAL A 92 18.83 7.36 -1.12
CA VAL A 92 18.91 6.53 -2.32
C VAL A 92 20.22 6.79 -3.07
N VAL A 93 20.55 8.05 -3.29
CA VAL A 93 21.80 8.47 -3.94
C VAL A 93 23.00 7.92 -3.19
N ALA A 94 23.04 8.06 -1.86
CA ALA A 94 24.15 7.57 -1.05
C ALA A 94 24.28 6.04 -1.12
N ALA A 95 23.18 5.29 -1.05
CA ALA A 95 23.21 3.83 -1.15
C ALA A 95 23.71 3.37 -2.54
N LEU A 96 23.21 3.96 -3.63
CA LEU A 96 23.69 3.64 -4.98
C LEU A 96 25.17 4.01 -5.17
N GLN A 97 25.62 5.14 -4.63
CA GLN A 97 27.04 5.52 -4.69
C GLN A 97 27.92 4.54 -3.90
N ASN A 98 27.46 4.04 -2.76
CA ASN A 98 28.19 3.03 -2.00
C ASN A 98 28.27 1.70 -2.78
N MET A 99 27.20 1.29 -3.46
CA MET A 99 27.22 0.11 -4.33
C MET A 99 28.17 0.29 -5.52
N ALA A 100 28.13 1.47 -6.17
CA ALA A 100 29.02 1.79 -7.28
C ALA A 100 30.49 1.76 -6.84
N ASN A 101 30.83 2.36 -5.70
CA ASN A 101 32.17 2.35 -5.15
C ASN A 101 32.64 0.95 -4.75
N ALA A 102 31.73 0.11 -4.25
CA ALA A 102 32.01 -1.27 -3.89
C ALA A 102 31.98 -2.23 -5.09
N GLN A 103 31.63 -1.74 -6.29
CA GLN A 103 31.48 -2.54 -7.52
C GLN A 103 30.59 -3.77 -7.27
N ILE A 104 29.45 -3.55 -6.60
CA ILE A 104 28.49 -4.63 -6.34
C ILE A 104 27.93 -5.14 -7.66
N ASP A 105 27.92 -6.46 -7.78
CA ASP A 105 27.31 -7.24 -8.87
C ASP A 105 26.38 -8.26 -8.20
N SER A 106 25.09 -7.95 -8.18
CA SER A 106 24.08 -8.66 -7.39
C SER A 106 23.71 -10.00 -7.98
N ASP A 107 23.71 -10.13 -9.31
CA ASP A 107 23.35 -11.36 -10.00
C ASP A 107 24.55 -12.23 -10.41
N GLY A 108 25.75 -11.64 -10.44
CA GLY A 108 27.02 -12.29 -10.69
C GLY A 108 27.37 -12.43 -12.18
N ASP A 109 26.83 -11.56 -13.04
CA ASP A 109 27.06 -11.62 -14.50
C ASP A 109 28.36 -10.95 -14.97
N GLY A 110 29.04 -10.22 -14.07
CA GLY A 110 30.29 -9.52 -14.33
C GLY A 110 30.13 -8.03 -14.67
N THR A 111 28.90 -7.53 -14.75
CA THR A 111 28.55 -6.10 -14.82
C THR A 111 28.14 -5.65 -13.43
N ASN A 112 28.60 -4.47 -12.98
CA ASN A 112 28.16 -3.97 -11.67
C ASN A 112 26.75 -3.37 -11.77
N ASP A 113 26.00 -3.44 -10.66
CA ASP A 113 24.61 -3.03 -10.56
C ASP A 113 24.40 -1.58 -11.02
N PHE A 114 25.37 -0.68 -10.76
CA PHE A 114 25.24 0.73 -11.11
C PHE A 114 25.32 0.95 -12.63
N ASP A 115 26.23 0.24 -13.31
CA ASP A 115 26.39 0.30 -14.76
C ASP A 115 25.19 -0.33 -15.48
N GLU A 116 24.62 -1.40 -14.93
CA GLU A 116 23.38 -2.00 -15.43
C GLU A 116 22.19 -1.04 -15.32
N LEU A 117 22.00 -0.40 -14.15
CA LEU A 117 20.96 0.60 -13.98
C LEU A 117 21.11 1.74 -15.00
N LYS A 118 22.34 2.23 -15.18
CA LYS A 118 22.64 3.27 -16.17
C LYS A 118 22.33 2.82 -17.61
N ALA A 119 22.56 1.54 -17.93
CA ALA A 119 22.19 0.93 -19.21
C ALA A 119 20.68 0.65 -19.35
N GLY A 120 19.93 0.67 -18.24
CA GLY A 120 18.52 0.29 -18.19
C GLY A 120 18.28 -1.22 -18.16
N THR A 121 19.29 -2.01 -17.82
CA THR A 121 19.21 -3.46 -17.59
C THR A 121 18.86 -3.75 -16.12
N ASP A 122 18.50 -5.00 -15.80
CA ASP A 122 18.05 -5.43 -14.48
C ASP A 122 19.18 -6.11 -13.69
N PRO A 123 19.70 -5.52 -12.59
CA PRO A 123 20.74 -6.11 -11.74
C PRO A 123 20.34 -7.39 -10.97
N ASN A 124 19.16 -7.93 -11.26
CA ASN A 124 18.67 -9.19 -10.73
C ASN A 124 18.64 -10.30 -11.80
N ASP A 125 18.91 -9.97 -13.06
CA ASP A 125 18.82 -10.87 -14.21
C ASP A 125 20.13 -10.91 -15.01
N PRO A 126 20.91 -12.01 -14.90
CA PRO A 126 22.22 -12.12 -15.53
C PRO A 126 22.15 -12.22 -17.07
N GLN A 127 20.94 -12.21 -17.65
CA GLN A 127 20.71 -12.12 -19.09
C GLN A 127 20.46 -10.67 -19.55
N ASN A 128 20.69 -9.67 -18.69
CA ASN A 128 20.48 -8.26 -18.98
C ASN A 128 19.02 -7.95 -19.39
N GLY A 129 18.08 -8.47 -18.60
CA GLY A 129 16.65 -8.22 -18.77
C GLY A 129 16.32 -6.72 -18.75
N SER A 130 15.22 -6.32 -19.40
CA SER A 130 14.84 -4.90 -19.42
C SER A 130 14.15 -4.48 -18.12
N LEU A 131 14.75 -3.52 -17.42
CA LEU A 131 14.17 -2.94 -16.21
C LEU A 131 13.25 -1.73 -16.51
N CYS A 132 13.22 -1.29 -17.78
CA CYS A 132 12.34 -0.24 -18.26
C CYS A 132 10.92 -0.77 -18.52
N GLY A 133 9.93 -0.27 -17.78
CA GLY A 133 8.52 -0.65 -17.92
C GLY A 133 7.55 0.53 -17.81
N PRO A 134 6.24 0.32 -18.06
CA PRO A 134 5.28 1.42 -18.11
C PRO A 134 5.22 2.22 -16.80
N THR A 135 5.15 3.54 -16.99
CA THR A 135 5.51 4.65 -16.10
C THR A 135 4.59 4.86 -14.88
N TYR A 136 3.77 3.88 -14.49
CA TYR A 136 2.85 4.01 -13.36
C TYR A 136 3.24 3.11 -12.18
N GLY A 137 4.20 3.64 -11.42
CA GLY A 137 4.27 3.64 -9.96
C GLY A 137 4.24 2.30 -9.22
N CYS A 138 5.33 2.06 -8.50
CA CYS A 138 5.34 1.21 -7.32
C CYS A 138 4.39 1.80 -6.28
N GLY A 139 3.14 1.34 -6.29
CA GLY A 139 2.05 1.89 -5.49
C GLY A 139 0.94 2.60 -6.27
N ALA A 140 1.04 2.72 -7.60
CA ALA A 140 0.01 3.37 -8.42
C ALA A 140 -1.36 2.69 -8.24
N ARG A 141 -2.32 3.48 -7.79
CA ARG A 141 -3.72 3.05 -7.63
C ARG A 141 -4.38 3.26 -8.97
N ILE A 142 -4.63 2.20 -9.74
CA ILE A 142 -5.74 2.27 -10.69
C ILE A 142 -6.98 2.36 -9.80
N ALA A 143 -7.61 3.53 -9.77
CA ALA A 143 -8.88 3.69 -9.08
C ALA A 143 -9.81 2.56 -9.56
N LYS A 144 -10.20 1.67 -8.64
CA LYS A 144 -11.26 0.72 -8.95
C LYS A 144 -12.46 1.59 -9.31
N ALA A 145 -13.07 1.35 -10.47
CA ALA A 145 -14.32 2.02 -10.84
C ALA A 145 -15.22 2.07 -9.60
N PRO A 146 -15.81 3.23 -9.26
CA PRO A 146 -16.59 3.37 -8.04
C PRO A 146 -17.57 2.20 -7.99
N PRO A 147 -17.65 1.47 -6.87
CA PRO A 147 -18.58 0.37 -6.78
C PRO A 147 -19.97 0.95 -7.07
N THR A 148 -20.65 0.40 -8.07
CA THR A 148 -22.07 0.66 -8.29
C THR A 148 -22.83 -0.03 -7.15
N ASP A 149 -22.76 0.55 -5.96
CA ASP A 149 -23.28 -0.03 -4.71
C ASP A 149 -24.80 0.15 -4.63
N GLY A 150 -25.56 -0.78 -5.21
CA GLY A 150 -27.01 -0.91 -4.92
C GLY A 150 -27.30 -1.20 -3.44
N ALA A 151 -26.30 -1.66 -2.68
CA ALA A 151 -26.41 -1.94 -1.24
C ALA A 151 -26.44 -0.67 -0.38
N ALA A 152 -25.72 0.39 -0.77
CA ALA A 152 -25.77 1.68 -0.08
C ALA A 152 -27.16 2.32 -0.20
N SER A 153 -27.82 2.14 -1.35
CA SER A 153 -29.21 2.54 -1.59
C SER A 153 -30.19 1.75 -0.71
N ALA A 154 -29.96 0.44 -0.54
CA ALA A 154 -30.83 -0.42 0.25
C ALA A 154 -30.79 -0.09 1.75
N LEU A 155 -29.60 0.21 2.29
CA LEU A 155 -29.45 0.60 3.69
C LEU A 155 -30.04 2.00 3.98
N ALA A 156 -29.91 2.95 3.05
CA ALA A 156 -30.56 4.25 3.15
C ALA A 156 -32.10 4.15 3.08
N ALA A 157 -32.64 3.25 2.27
CA ALA A 157 -34.09 3.02 2.20
C ALA A 157 -34.64 2.43 3.51
N LEU A 158 -33.92 1.50 4.15
CA LEU A 158 -34.36 0.87 5.40
C LEU A 158 -34.39 1.85 6.58
N THR A 159 -33.47 2.83 6.65
CA THR A 159 -33.49 3.86 7.70
C THR A 159 -34.65 4.83 7.53
N VAL A 160 -34.96 5.24 6.29
CA VAL A 160 -36.11 6.12 5.99
C VAL A 160 -37.44 5.43 6.29
N VAL A 161 -37.61 4.16 5.90
CA VAL A 161 -38.82 3.39 6.20
C VAL A 161 -38.98 3.15 7.71
N GLY A 162 -37.88 2.87 8.41
CA GLY A 162 -37.88 2.73 9.87
C GLY A 162 -38.32 4.00 10.60
N PHE A 163 -37.82 5.16 10.18
CA PHE A 163 -38.24 6.46 10.74
C PHE A 163 -39.70 6.78 10.44
N ALA A 164 -40.17 6.53 9.21
CA ALA A 164 -41.58 6.75 8.85
C ALA A 164 -42.55 5.88 9.68
N PHE A 165 -42.17 4.63 9.99
CA PHE A 165 -42.96 3.75 10.84
C PHE A 165 -42.97 4.20 12.30
N ALA A 166 -41.84 4.69 12.82
CA ALA A 166 -41.73 5.24 14.17
C ALA A 166 -42.59 6.51 14.34
N PHE A 167 -42.51 7.46 13.39
CA PHE A 167 -43.33 8.68 13.41
C PHE A 167 -44.83 8.39 13.29
N ARG A 168 -45.24 7.43 12.45
CA ARG A 168 -46.65 7.00 12.36
C ARG A 168 -47.17 6.40 13.66
N ARG A 169 -46.32 5.70 14.42
CA ARG A 169 -46.70 5.09 15.69
C ARG A 169 -46.89 6.14 16.79
N ILE A 170 -46.03 7.16 16.83
CA ILE A 170 -46.11 8.30 17.75
C ILE A 170 -47.36 9.14 17.47
N ALA A 171 -47.68 9.40 16.18
CA ALA A 171 -48.86 10.17 15.80
C ALA A 171 -50.20 9.47 16.12
N ARG A 172 -50.19 8.14 16.32
CA ARG A 172 -51.39 7.35 16.69
C ARG A 172 -51.58 7.17 18.19
N SER A 173 -50.54 7.35 19.01
CA SER A 173 -50.64 7.22 20.47
C SER A 173 -51.03 8.51 21.19
N GLY A 174 -51.18 9.62 20.45
CA GLY A 174 -51.63 10.91 20.96
C GLY A 174 -53.11 11.22 20.64
N ARG A 175 -53.90 10.20 20.31
CA ARG A 175 -55.34 10.32 20.05
C ARG A 175 -56.11 9.35 20.93
#